data_AF-A0A7Y5NL91-F1
#
_entry.id   AF-A0A7Y5NL91-F1
#
_cell.length_a   1.000
_cell.length_b   1.000
_cell.length_c   1.000
_cell.angle_alpha   90.00
_cell.angle_beta   90.00
_cell.angle_gamma   90.00
#
_symmetry.space_group_name_H-M   'P 1'
#
loop_
_entity.id
_entity.type
_entity.pdbx_description
1 polymer ?
#
loop_
_entity_poly.entity_id
_entity_poly.type
_entity_poly.pdbx_seq_one_letter_code
_entity_poly.pdbx_strand_id
1 'polypeptide(L)'
;MKPTEAAALLTIAAAYDNRKPDADQAKAWAMALDDLRFEDCRDVVVQHYRTKRDWMMPVDVINGVKRIRDKRIADYGPIPAPDHLDPDSPTFDQDYVTYMVTMTQAIGDGRTPERPAPRAVAKRRDIRELGQIGRPMTDHTARTIHPARATEESA
;
A
#
# COMPACT_ATOMS: atom_id res chain seq x y z
N MET A 1 -7.04 -10.56 22.53
CA MET A 1 -6.13 -9.87 23.47
C MET A 1 -6.05 -10.64 24.79
N LYS A 2 -5.05 -10.40 25.64
CA LYS A 2 -4.91 -11.13 26.92
C LYS A 2 -5.94 -10.67 27.97
N PRO A 3 -6.38 -11.52 28.90
CA PRO A 3 -7.29 -11.12 29.99
C PRO A 3 -6.78 -9.94 30.84
N THR A 4 -5.46 -9.83 31.03
CA THR A 4 -4.85 -8.71 31.76
C THR A 4 -5.00 -7.38 31.00
N GLU A 5 -4.91 -7.40 29.67
CA GLU A 5 -5.12 -6.22 28.82
C GLU A 5 -6.59 -5.83 28.79
N ALA A 6 -7.50 -6.80 28.70
CA ALA A 6 -8.93 -6.57 28.77
C ALA A 6 -9.37 -5.99 30.12
N ALA A 7 -8.81 -6.47 31.23
CA ALA A 7 -9.03 -5.89 32.56
C ALA A 7 -8.55 -4.44 32.65
N ALA A 8 -7.37 -4.14 32.09
CA ALA A 8 -6.86 -2.77 32.01
C ALA A 8 -7.78 -1.86 31.16
N LEU A 9 -8.27 -2.36 30.02
CA LEU A 9 -9.21 -1.64 29.17
C LEU A 9 -10.53 -1.33 29.89
N LEU A 10 -11.08 -2.32 30.60
CA LEU A 10 -12.29 -2.16 31.41
C LEU A 10 -12.08 -1.18 32.58
N THR A 11 -10.88 -1.16 33.16
CA THR A 11 -10.51 -0.18 34.20
C THR A 11 -10.53 1.25 33.66
N ILE A 12 -10.07 1.45 32.42
CA ILE A 12 -10.16 2.76 31.76
C ILE A 12 -11.62 3.14 31.54
N ALA A 13 -12.45 2.23 31.04
CA ALA A 13 -13.87 2.50 30.84
C ALA A 13 -14.59 2.82 32.17
N ALA A 14 -14.26 2.12 33.25
CA ALA A 14 -14.78 2.35 34.61
C ALA A 14 -14.48 3.74 35.15
N ALA A 15 -13.34 4.33 34.78
CA ALA A 15 -13.05 5.71 35.15
C ALA A 15 -14.02 6.73 34.52
N TYR A 16 -14.68 6.38 33.41
CA TYR A 16 -15.65 7.26 32.73
C TYR A 16 -17.10 6.98 33.12
N ASP A 17 -17.51 5.71 33.22
CA ASP A 17 -18.91 5.32 33.40
C ASP A 17 -19.23 4.63 34.72
N ASN A 18 -18.27 4.60 35.65
CA ASN A 18 -18.43 4.05 36.99
C ASN A 18 -18.83 2.56 37.01
N ARG A 19 -18.52 1.80 35.94
CA ARG A 19 -18.65 0.33 35.95
C ARG A 19 -17.72 -0.29 36.99
N LYS A 20 -18.10 -1.45 37.53
CA LYS A 20 -17.29 -2.23 38.48
C LYS A 20 -16.92 -3.57 37.84
N PRO A 21 -15.87 -3.59 37.00
CA PRO A 21 -15.53 -4.79 36.25
C PRO A 21 -14.95 -5.86 37.17
N ASP A 22 -15.31 -7.11 36.90
CA ASP A 22 -14.77 -8.28 37.59
C ASP A 22 -13.91 -9.15 36.65
N ALA A 23 -13.33 -10.22 37.20
CA ALA A 23 -12.44 -11.11 36.46
C ALA A 23 -13.15 -11.86 35.33
N ASP A 24 -14.44 -12.16 35.46
CA ASP A 24 -15.18 -12.89 34.43
C ASP A 24 -15.59 -11.97 33.29
N GLN A 25 -15.92 -10.72 33.59
CA GLN A 25 -16.09 -9.67 32.58
C GLN A 25 -14.80 -9.41 31.80
N ALA A 26 -13.63 -9.39 32.48
CA ALA A 26 -12.34 -9.26 31.81
C ALA A 26 -12.06 -10.44 30.86
N LYS A 27 -12.36 -11.68 31.26
CA LYS A 27 -12.24 -12.85 30.38
C LYS A 27 -13.19 -12.76 29.18
N ALA A 28 -14.44 -12.37 29.41
CA ALA A 28 -15.43 -12.22 28.34
C ALA A 28 -14.99 -11.15 27.32
N TRP A 29 -14.46 -10.01 27.79
CA TRP A 29 -13.91 -8.97 26.93
C TRP A 29 -12.66 -9.43 26.18
N ALA A 30 -11.78 -10.20 26.81
CA ALA A 30 -10.60 -10.75 26.17
C ALA A 30 -10.95 -11.67 25.00
N MET A 31 -11.99 -12.51 25.17
CA MET A 31 -12.53 -13.38 24.12
C MET A 31 -13.20 -12.58 23.01
N ALA A 32 -13.98 -11.55 23.36
CA ALA A 32 -14.69 -10.74 22.37
C ALA A 32 -13.76 -9.85 21.53
N LEU A 33 -12.67 -9.38 22.14
CA LEU A 33 -11.66 -8.53 21.52
C LEU A 33 -10.41 -9.35 21.15
N ASP A 34 -10.61 -10.61 20.78
CA ASP A 34 -9.51 -11.44 20.33
C ASP A 34 -8.87 -10.87 19.06
N ASP A 35 -7.57 -11.09 18.88
CA ASP A 35 -6.77 -10.56 17.76
C ASP A 35 -6.66 -9.02 17.64
N LEU A 36 -7.25 -8.25 18.57
CA LEU A 36 -7.11 -6.80 18.57
C LEU A 36 -5.94 -6.33 19.44
N ARG A 37 -5.23 -5.31 18.93
CA ARG A 37 -4.14 -4.65 19.65
C ARG A 37 -4.69 -3.80 20.81
N PHE A 38 -4.05 -3.90 21.96
CA PHE A 38 -4.46 -3.14 23.15
C PHE A 38 -4.44 -1.62 22.92
N GLU A 39 -3.44 -1.09 22.23
CA GLU A 39 -3.33 0.36 21.99
C GLU A 39 -4.51 0.88 21.17
N ASP A 40 -4.90 0.16 20.13
CA ASP A 40 -6.02 0.55 19.26
C ASP A 40 -7.33 0.50 20.05
N CYS A 41 -7.54 -0.55 20.85
CA CYS A 41 -8.71 -0.65 21.71
C CYS A 41 -8.79 0.50 22.72
N ARG A 42 -7.67 0.83 23.36
CA ARG A 42 -7.57 1.95 24.31
C ARG A 42 -7.92 3.28 23.63
N ASP A 43 -7.37 3.53 22.45
CA ASP A 43 -7.61 4.77 21.71
C ASP A 43 -9.10 4.90 21.33
N VAL A 44 -9.76 3.78 20.99
CA VAL A 44 -11.22 3.76 20.76
C VAL A 44 -12.01 4.05 22.04
N VAL A 45 -11.63 3.49 23.19
CA VAL A 45 -12.28 3.80 24.48
C VAL A 45 -12.24 5.29 24.76
N VAL A 46 -11.06 5.89 24.65
CA VAL A 46 -10.88 7.34 24.87
C VAL A 46 -11.69 8.15 23.87
N GLN A 47 -11.67 7.77 22.59
CA GLN A 47 -12.40 8.50 21.55
C GLN A 47 -13.92 8.42 21.72
N HIS A 48 -14.44 7.27 22.17
CA HIS A 48 -15.87 7.11 22.45
C HIS A 48 -16.31 8.06 23.55
N TYR A 49 -15.67 8.06 24.72
CA TYR A 49 -16.08 8.96 25.81
C TYR A 49 -15.80 10.44 25.54
N ARG A 50 -14.99 10.77 24.53
CA ARG A 50 -14.86 12.13 23.99
C ARG A 50 -16.04 12.59 23.15
N THR A 51 -16.76 11.67 22.51
CA THR A 51 -17.75 11.98 21.46
C THR A 51 -19.15 11.48 21.76
N LYS A 52 -19.28 10.52 22.68
CA LYS A 52 -20.50 9.84 23.04
C LYS A 52 -20.62 9.76 24.55
N ARG A 53 -21.86 9.76 25.02
CA ARG A 53 -22.22 9.60 26.44
C ARG A 53 -22.69 8.18 26.78
N ASP A 54 -22.90 7.34 25.77
CA ASP A 54 -23.53 6.04 25.94
C ASP A 54 -22.57 5.03 26.56
N TRP A 55 -23.13 4.03 27.23
CA TRP A 55 -22.36 2.92 27.76
C TRP A 55 -21.65 2.16 26.65
N MET A 56 -20.34 1.94 26.79
CA MET A 56 -19.54 1.23 25.80
C MET A 56 -19.63 -0.30 25.95
N MET A 57 -19.86 -0.98 24.83
CA MET A 57 -19.82 -2.44 24.70
C MET A 57 -18.66 -2.90 23.81
N PRO A 58 -18.27 -4.20 23.84
CA PRO A 58 -17.18 -4.71 23.00
C PRO A 58 -17.34 -4.42 21.51
N VAL A 59 -18.56 -4.46 20.98
CA VAL A 59 -18.84 -4.18 19.56
C VAL A 59 -18.45 -2.75 19.15
N ASP A 60 -18.56 -1.78 20.07
CA ASP A 60 -18.14 -0.39 19.82
C ASP A 60 -16.62 -0.32 19.64
N VAL A 61 -15.88 -1.07 20.47
CA VAL A 61 -14.42 -1.19 20.39
C VAL A 61 -14.03 -1.84 19.08
N ILE A 62 -14.62 -2.98 18.72
CA ILE A 62 -14.33 -3.70 17.46
C ILE A 62 -14.54 -2.78 16.26
N ASN A 63 -15.69 -2.10 16.19
CA ASN A 63 -16.00 -1.19 15.09
C ASN A 63 -15.06 0.04 15.07
N GLY A 64 -14.67 0.54 16.24
CA GLY A 64 -13.68 1.61 16.33
C GLY A 64 -12.30 1.19 15.83
N VAL A 65 -11.83 0.00 16.22
CA VAL A 65 -10.52 -0.51 15.78
C VAL A 65 -10.51 -0.76 14.28
N LYS A 66 -11.60 -1.32 13.72
CA LYS A 66 -11.75 -1.44 12.25
C LYS A 66 -11.57 -0.08 11.57
N ARG A 67 -12.24 0.97 12.04
CA ARG A 67 -12.07 2.33 11.50
C ARG A 67 -10.64 2.86 11.60
N ILE A 68 -9.94 2.58 12.70
CA ILE A 68 -8.53 2.96 12.86
C ILE A 68 -7.65 2.22 11.83
N ARG A 69 -7.86 0.92 11.65
CA ARG A 69 -7.12 0.09 10.69
C ARG A 69 -7.40 0.53 9.25
N ASP A 70 -8.66 0.74 8.90
CA ASP A 70 -9.08 1.21 7.58
C ASP A 70 -8.47 2.58 7.27
N LYS A 71 -8.44 3.48 8.26
CA LYS A 71 -7.78 4.77 8.13
C LYS A 71 -6.28 4.63 7.86
N ARG A 72 -5.57 3.75 8.58
CA ARG A 72 -4.14 3.51 8.34
C ARG A 72 -3.88 2.98 6.93
N ILE A 73 -4.71 2.04 6.46
CA ILE A 73 -4.62 1.48 5.12
C ILE A 73 -4.86 2.56 4.06
N ALA A 74 -5.89 3.38 4.26
CA ALA A 74 -6.19 4.50 3.37
C ALA A 74 -5.07 5.56 3.35
N ASP A 75 -4.54 5.93 4.52
CA ASP A 75 -3.48 6.93 4.67
C ASP A 75 -2.14 6.42 4.09
N TYR A 76 -1.89 5.11 4.07
CA TYR A 76 -0.70 4.52 3.45
C TYR A 76 -0.72 4.66 1.91
N GLY A 77 -1.90 4.57 1.28
CA GLY A 77 -2.06 4.64 -0.17
C GLY A 77 -1.74 3.32 -0.87
N PRO A 78 -1.37 3.34 -2.17
CA PRO A 78 -1.12 2.11 -2.92
C PRO A 78 0.02 1.28 -2.34
N ILE A 79 -0.25 0.01 -2.07
CA ILE A 79 0.75 -0.97 -1.65
C ILE A 79 1.71 -1.22 -2.83
N PRO A 80 3.04 -1.06 -2.65
CA PRO A 80 4.00 -1.32 -3.71
C PRO A 80 4.00 -2.81 -4.07
N ALA A 81 4.26 -3.12 -5.34
CA ALA A 81 4.48 -4.51 -5.75
C ALA A 81 5.76 -5.06 -5.09
N PRO A 82 5.78 -6.34 -4.69
CA PRO A 82 6.95 -6.95 -4.09
C PRO A 82 8.08 -7.15 -5.10
N ASP A 83 9.28 -6.61 -4.81
CA ASP A 83 10.45 -6.74 -5.69
C ASP A 83 11.04 -8.17 -5.76
N HIS A 84 10.69 -9.02 -4.80
CA HIS A 84 11.25 -10.36 -4.63
C HIS A 84 10.43 -11.48 -5.27
N LEU A 85 9.24 -11.17 -5.82
CA LEU A 85 8.43 -12.17 -6.50
C LEU A 85 8.89 -12.32 -7.94
N ASP A 86 9.11 -13.57 -8.34
CA ASP A 86 9.43 -13.96 -9.72
C ASP A 86 8.13 -14.04 -10.55
N PRO A 87 7.93 -13.18 -11.56
CA PRO A 87 6.75 -13.20 -12.43
C PRO A 87 6.55 -14.52 -13.19
N ASP A 88 7.63 -15.27 -13.42
CA ASP A 88 7.59 -16.53 -14.16
C ASP A 88 7.36 -17.75 -13.25
N SER A 89 7.20 -17.55 -11.94
CA SER A 89 6.93 -18.62 -10.98
C SER A 89 5.53 -19.22 -11.19
N PRO A 90 5.38 -20.56 -11.17
CA PRO A 90 4.06 -21.21 -11.22
C PRO A 90 3.18 -20.89 -10.00
N THR A 91 3.74 -20.33 -8.92
CA THR A 91 3.00 -19.93 -7.71
C THR A 91 2.78 -18.42 -7.59
N PHE A 92 3.15 -17.64 -8.61
CA PHE A 92 3.15 -16.16 -8.54
C PHE A 92 1.84 -15.57 -8.02
N ASP A 93 0.69 -16.00 -8.52
CA ASP A 93 -0.62 -15.47 -8.09
C ASP A 93 -0.88 -15.70 -6.59
N GLN A 94 -0.51 -16.87 -6.07
CA GLN A 94 -0.71 -17.23 -4.66
C GLN A 94 0.23 -16.42 -3.76
N ASP A 95 1.49 -16.28 -4.17
CA ASP A 95 2.50 -15.53 -3.43
C ASP A 95 2.16 -14.03 -3.43
N TYR A 96 1.66 -13.51 -4.54
CA TYR A 96 1.20 -12.13 -4.66
C TYR A 96 0.01 -11.84 -3.75
N VAL A 97 -1.02 -12.70 -3.75
CA VAL A 97 -2.18 -12.53 -2.85
C VAL A 97 -1.75 -12.60 -1.38
N THR A 98 -0.87 -13.54 -1.04
CA THR A 98 -0.33 -13.68 0.32
C THR A 98 0.43 -12.42 0.74
N TYR A 99 1.27 -11.88 -0.14
CA TYR A 99 1.95 -10.61 0.08
C TYR A 99 0.96 -9.48 0.32
N MET A 100 -0.06 -9.32 -0.53
CA MET A 100 -1.04 -8.24 -0.40
C MET A 100 -1.83 -8.32 0.91
N VAL A 101 -2.24 -9.53 1.33
CA VAL A 101 -2.96 -9.74 2.60
C VAL A 101 -2.06 -9.43 3.80
N THR A 102 -0.85 -9.98 3.84
CA THR A 102 0.10 -9.76 4.94
C THR A 102 0.50 -8.29 5.06
N MET A 103 0.72 -7.62 3.92
CA MET A 103 1.03 -6.20 3.85
C MET A 103 -0.12 -5.33 4.35
N THR A 104 -1.35 -5.61 3.90
CA THR A 104 -2.55 -4.89 4.35
C THR A 104 -2.77 -5.07 5.85
N GLN A 105 -2.58 -6.29 6.37
CA GLN A 105 -2.66 -6.58 7.79
C GLN A 105 -1.59 -5.81 8.58
N ALA A 106 -0.34 -5.81 8.12
CA ALA A 106 0.76 -5.09 8.76
C ALA A 106 0.47 -3.58 8.85
N ILE A 107 0.03 -2.97 7.75
CA ILE A 107 -0.32 -1.55 7.69
C ILE A 107 -1.50 -1.24 8.62
N GLY A 108 -2.56 -2.05 8.58
CA GLY A 108 -3.70 -1.91 9.48
C GLY A 108 -3.27 -1.99 10.94
N ASP A 109 -2.33 -2.89 11.24
CA ASP A 109 -1.73 -3.06 12.56
C ASP A 109 -0.66 -2.01 12.89
N GLY A 110 -0.53 -0.95 12.08
CA GLY A 110 0.40 0.16 12.33
C GLY A 110 1.88 -0.20 12.16
N ARG A 111 2.19 -1.40 11.63
CA ARG A 111 3.54 -1.77 11.21
C ARG A 111 3.72 -1.22 9.80
N THR A 112 4.58 -0.23 9.65
CA THR A 112 4.93 0.29 8.32
C THR A 112 6.18 -0.46 7.87
N PRO A 113 6.10 -1.37 6.89
CA PRO A 113 7.30 -1.89 6.26
C PRO A 113 7.99 -0.75 5.52
N GLU A 114 9.32 -0.78 5.53
CA GLU A 114 10.14 0.22 4.86
C GLU A 114 9.66 0.37 3.41
N ARG A 115 9.21 1.57 3.06
CA ARG A 115 8.73 1.86 1.71
C ARG A 115 9.96 1.83 0.79
N PRO A 116 10.07 0.87 -0.15
CA PRO A 116 11.14 0.95 -1.14
C PRO A 116 10.95 2.27 -1.89
N ALA A 117 12.05 3.02 -2.07
CA ALA A 117 12.02 4.27 -2.81
C ALA A 117 11.34 4.03 -4.17
N PRO A 118 10.45 4.93 -4.63
CA PRO A 118 9.75 4.71 -5.88
C PRO A 118 10.78 4.47 -6.98
N ARG A 119 10.78 3.26 -7.55
CA ARG A 119 11.54 2.96 -8.76
C ARG A 119 11.09 3.99 -9.79
N ALA A 120 12.02 4.78 -10.31
CA ALA A 120 11.70 5.84 -11.27
C ALA A 120 10.82 5.22 -12.36
N VAL A 121 9.54 5.63 -12.40
CA VAL A 121 8.60 5.17 -13.41
C VAL A 121 9.24 5.51 -14.75
N ALA A 122 9.67 4.48 -15.48
CA ALA A 122 10.27 4.69 -16.79
C ALA A 122 9.24 5.50 -17.60
N LYS A 123 9.60 6.75 -17.94
CA LYS A 123 8.78 7.60 -18.79
C LYS A 123 8.38 6.75 -20.00
N ARG A 124 7.07 6.66 -20.27
CA ARG A 124 6.56 6.00 -21.48
C ARG A 124 7.34 6.58 -22.67
N ARG A 125 8.22 5.78 -23.27
CA ARG A 125 8.90 6.17 -24.51
C ARG A 125 7.82 6.22 -25.58
N ASP A 126 7.74 7.33 -26.31
CA ASP A 126 6.79 7.48 -27.40
C ASP A 126 7.11 6.42 -28.46
N ILE A 127 6.14 5.54 -28.75
CA ILE A 127 6.27 4.45 -29.73
C ILE A 127 6.68 4.98 -31.12
N ARG A 128 6.43 6.27 -31.39
CA ARG A 128 6.80 6.94 -32.63
C ARG A 128 8.31 7.11 -32.81
N GLU A 129 9.11 7.10 -31.74
CA GLU A 129 10.58 7.20 -31.85
C GLU A 129 11.25 5.85 -32.14
N LEU A 130 10.60 4.72 -31.83
CA LEU A 130 11.11 3.38 -32.10
C LEU A 130 11.00 2.96 -33.58
N GLY A 131 10.18 3.66 -34.38
CA GLY A 131 9.96 3.36 -35.80
C GLY A 131 11.07 3.79 -36.75
N GLN A 132 12.12 4.48 -36.29
CA GLN A 132 13.19 5.00 -37.16
C GLN A 132 14.43 4.11 -37.28
N ILE A 133 14.51 3.00 -36.54
CA ILE A 133 15.69 2.11 -36.56
C ILE A 133 15.63 1.09 -37.72
N GLY A 134 14.60 1.11 -38.56
CA GLY A 134 14.33 0.06 -39.55
C GLY A 134 14.04 0.51 -40.98
N ARG A 135 14.70 1.54 -41.53
CA ARG A 135 14.65 1.80 -42.98
C ARG A 135 16.01 1.48 -43.64
N PRO A 136 16.05 0.55 -44.62
CA PRO A 136 17.26 0.29 -45.39
C PRO A 136 17.62 1.52 -46.22
N MET A 137 18.89 1.91 -46.15
CA MET A 137 19.49 2.98 -46.94
C MET A 137 19.51 2.54 -48.41
N THR A 138 18.52 2.96 -49.20
CA THR A 138 18.55 2.73 -50.64
C THR A 138 19.49 3.72 -51.31
N ASP A 139 20.48 3.14 -51.97
CA ASP A 139 21.51 3.72 -52.82
C ASP A 139 20.96 4.77 -53.81
N HIS A 140 21.50 5.99 -53.73
CA HIS A 140 21.40 7.01 -54.76
C HIS A 140 22.79 7.59 -55.03
N THR A 141 23.61 6.82 -55.72
CA THR A 141 24.71 7.36 -56.52
C THR A 141 24.12 8.23 -57.64
N ALA A 142 23.98 9.52 -57.35
CA ALA A 142 23.56 10.53 -58.31
C ALA A 142 24.63 10.70 -59.40
N ARG A 143 24.30 10.14 -60.57
CA ARG A 143 24.89 10.36 -61.88
C ARG A 143 24.88 11.86 -62.20
N THR A 144 26.00 12.54 -61.98
CA THR A 144 26.14 13.96 -62.41
C THR A 144 26.56 13.98 -63.87
N ILE A 145 25.60 14.30 -64.73
CA ILE A 145 25.80 14.64 -66.14
C ILE A 145 26.25 16.11 -66.18
N HIS A 146 27.42 16.38 -66.77
CA HIS A 146 27.91 17.72 -67.02
C HIS A 146 28.18 17.89 -68.52
N PRO A 147 27.49 18.79 -69.24
CA PRO A 147 27.89 19.19 -70.58
C PRO A 147 28.29 20.67 -70.69
N ALA A 148 29.19 20.90 -71.66
CA ALA A 148 29.66 22.14 -72.29
C ALA A 148 30.70 22.98 -71.49
N ARG A 149 31.81 23.45 -72.06
CA ARG A 149 32.05 23.96 -73.43
C ARG A 149 33.48 23.68 -73.89
N ALA A 150 33.60 23.38 -75.17
CA ALA A 150 34.80 23.60 -75.96
C ALA A 150 34.90 25.08 -76.35
N THR A 151 36.10 25.64 -76.20
CA THR A 151 36.57 26.81 -76.94
C THR A 151 37.99 26.49 -77.42
N GLU A 152 38.15 26.62 -78.72
CA GLU A 152 39.39 26.63 -79.49
C GLU A 152 40.39 27.66 -78.92
N GLU A 153 41.69 27.37 -78.91
CA GLU A 153 42.73 28.04 -79.74
C GLU A 153 44.18 27.64 -79.35
N SER A 154 45.03 27.55 -80.39
CA SER A 154 46.51 27.59 -80.41
C SER A 154 47.34 26.35 -80.05
N ALA A 155 47.76 25.59 -81.07
CA ALA A 155 49.11 25.68 -81.67
C ALA A 155 49.19 24.79 -82.93
#